data_AF-A0A944NIT0-F1
#
_entry.id   AF-A0A944NIT0-F1
#
_cell.length_a   1.000
_cell.length_b   1.000
_cell.length_c   1.000
_cell.angle_alpha   90.00
_cell.angle_beta   90.00
_cell.angle_gamma   90.00
#
_symmetry.space_group_name_H-M   'P 1'
#
loop_
_entity.id
_entity.type
_entity.pdbx_description
1 polymer ?
#
loop_
_entity_poly.entity_id
_entity_poly.type
_entity_poly.pdbx_seq_one_letter_code
_entity_poly.pdbx_strand_id
1 'polypeptide(L)'
;MAFISPRKFMWVVKASLAACLLLGLVFPDIPGVAGKGWPERAVGYPISALITPLVWLIATRRKPVTQRNYPYLADALLVLPFVLDLTGNLVNFYNTIHNFDDILHFINWVFLVAALVIFLAPAGLARWNLTLLGAGFGALAIVAWEGMEWIVQSMGTAGLQLTYDDTVSDLVLSTSGGIFGAILAARFLTNQVTA
;
A
#
# COMPACT_ATOMS: atom_id res chain seq x y z
N MET A 1 8.71 -22.80 -14.00
CA MET A 1 8.45 -21.35 -13.89
C MET A 1 9.32 -20.81 -12.76
N ALA A 2 10.26 -19.92 -13.05
CA ALA A 2 11.11 -19.34 -12.00
C ALA A 2 10.33 -18.25 -11.25
N PHE A 3 10.04 -18.45 -9.96
CA PHE A 3 9.45 -17.41 -9.13
C PHE A 3 10.42 -16.22 -9.01
N ILE A 4 9.89 -15.00 -9.15
CA ILE A 4 10.65 -13.76 -8.98
C ILE A 4 11.11 -13.68 -7.52
N SER A 5 12.39 -13.41 -7.27
CA SER A 5 12.89 -13.26 -5.90
C SER A 5 12.32 -11.98 -5.23
N PRO A 6 12.13 -11.95 -3.90
CA PRO A 6 11.58 -10.78 -3.22
C PRO A 6 12.33 -9.47 -3.51
N ARG A 7 13.66 -9.54 -3.64
CA ARG A 7 14.50 -8.40 -4.03
C ARG A 7 14.18 -7.90 -5.44
N LYS A 8 14.02 -8.79 -6.41
CA LYS A 8 13.63 -8.43 -7.78
C LYS A 8 12.22 -7.85 -7.80
N PHE A 9 11.29 -8.45 -7.07
CA PHE A 9 9.91 -7.98 -6.96
C PHE A 9 9.83 -6.55 -6.40
N MET A 10 10.55 -6.25 -5.32
CA MET A 10 10.64 -4.89 -4.76
C MET A 10 11.11 -3.86 -5.79
N TRP A 11 12.17 -4.16 -6.53
CA TRP A 11 12.67 -3.23 -7.54
C TRP A 11 11.71 -3.04 -8.70
N VAL A 12 11.01 -4.10 -9.12
CA VAL A 12 9.93 -3.99 -10.12
C VAL A 12 8.84 -3.04 -9.63
N VAL A 13 8.34 -3.23 -8.40
CA VAL A 13 7.29 -2.37 -7.84
C VAL A 13 7.74 -0.91 -7.73
N LYS A 14 8.95 -0.64 -7.22
CA LYS A 14 9.48 0.74 -7.11
C LYS A 14 9.74 1.38 -8.48
N ALA A 15 10.21 0.60 -9.45
CA ALA A 15 10.37 1.06 -10.82
C ALA A 15 9.01 1.39 -11.46
N SER A 16 8.00 0.55 -11.24
CA SER A 16 6.63 0.81 -11.68
C SER A 16 6.05 2.07 -11.04
N LEU A 17 6.28 2.31 -9.75
CA LEU A 17 5.87 3.56 -9.09
C LEU A 17 6.47 4.78 -9.81
N ALA A 18 7.78 4.79 -9.99
CA ALA A 18 8.48 5.89 -10.64
C ALA A 18 8.02 6.08 -12.10
N ALA A 19 7.86 4.99 -12.85
CA ALA A 19 7.39 5.02 -14.22
C ALA A 19 5.97 5.56 -14.33
N CYS A 20 5.06 5.13 -13.46
CA CYS A 20 3.68 5.62 -13.47
C CYS A 20 3.64 7.12 -13.18
N LEU A 21 4.30 7.58 -12.12
CA LEU A 21 4.38 9.00 -11.78
C LEU A 21 4.93 9.84 -12.93
N LEU A 22 6.03 9.38 -13.55
CA LEU A 22 6.62 10.05 -14.72
C LEU A 22 5.66 10.10 -15.89
N LEU A 23 4.94 9.01 -16.18
CA LEU A 23 3.97 8.97 -17.27
C LEU A 23 2.87 10.02 -17.10
N GLY A 24 2.25 10.15 -15.93
CA GLY A 24 1.21 11.17 -15.75
C GLY A 24 1.76 12.61 -15.70
N LEU A 25 3.05 12.81 -15.37
CA LEU A 25 3.69 14.12 -15.52
C LEU A 25 3.96 14.47 -17.00
N VAL A 26 4.30 13.47 -17.82
CA VAL A 26 4.55 13.66 -19.27
C VAL A 26 3.26 13.73 -20.08
N PHE A 27 2.20 13.05 -19.64
CA PHE A 27 0.91 12.99 -20.30
C PHE A 27 -0.21 13.52 -19.38
N PRO A 28 -0.22 14.83 -19.04
CA PRO A 28 -1.15 15.38 -18.06
C PRO A 28 -2.61 15.39 -18.52
N ASP A 29 -2.84 15.38 -19.84
CA ASP A 29 -4.17 15.56 -20.44
C ASP A 29 -4.97 14.25 -20.57
N ILE A 30 -4.41 13.10 -20.17
CA ILE A 30 -5.16 11.84 -20.24
C ILE A 30 -6.31 11.84 -19.21
N PRO A 31 -7.47 11.24 -19.52
CA PRO A 31 -8.67 11.36 -18.69
C PRO A 31 -8.52 10.95 -17.22
N GLY A 32 -7.61 10.01 -16.93
CA GLY A 32 -7.34 9.56 -15.57
C GLY A 32 -6.21 10.31 -14.85
N VAL A 33 -5.66 11.37 -15.43
CA VAL A 33 -4.63 12.23 -14.80
C VAL A 33 -5.16 13.65 -14.62
N ALA A 34 -5.80 14.21 -15.65
CA ALA A 34 -6.28 15.58 -15.65
C ALA A 34 -7.25 15.84 -14.48
N GLY A 35 -6.86 16.75 -13.58
CA GLY A 35 -7.66 17.12 -12.40
C GLY A 35 -7.77 16.04 -11.32
N LYS A 36 -7.09 14.90 -11.48
CA LYS A 36 -7.16 13.76 -10.56
C LYS A 36 -6.12 13.83 -9.43
N GLY A 37 -5.45 14.96 -9.19
CA GLY A 37 -4.52 15.12 -8.06
C GLY A 37 -3.13 14.51 -8.29
N TRP A 38 -2.60 14.63 -9.52
CA TRP A 38 -1.27 14.10 -9.87
C TRP A 38 -0.11 14.78 -9.12
N PRO A 39 -0.10 16.12 -8.92
CA PRO A 39 0.94 16.78 -8.14
C PRO A 39 1.05 16.26 -6.70
N GLU A 40 -0.08 16.05 -6.03
CA GLU A 40 -0.17 15.52 -4.68
C GLU A 40 0.40 14.10 -4.62
N ARG A 41 0.04 13.25 -5.58
CA ARG A 41 0.59 11.89 -5.72
C ARG A 41 2.08 11.89 -6.01
N ALA A 42 2.55 12.77 -6.88
CA ALA A 42 3.97 12.89 -7.23
C ALA A 42 4.86 13.29 -6.04
N VAL A 43 4.30 13.97 -5.04
CA VAL A 43 4.99 14.30 -3.79
C VAL A 43 4.80 13.21 -2.74
N GLY A 44 3.55 12.77 -2.53
CA GLY A 44 3.19 11.87 -1.43
C GLY A 44 3.62 10.42 -1.67
N TYR A 45 3.37 9.87 -2.86
CA TYR A 45 3.56 8.44 -3.09
C TYR A 45 5.03 7.98 -3.06
N PRO A 46 6.03 8.78 -3.48
CA PRO A 46 7.44 8.44 -3.28
C PRO A 46 7.83 8.22 -1.81
N ILE A 47 7.11 8.81 -0.85
CA ILE A 47 7.36 8.60 0.58
C ILE A 47 7.23 7.11 0.93
N SER A 48 6.27 6.39 0.35
CA SER A 48 6.09 4.95 0.58
C SER A 48 7.36 4.14 0.27
N ALA A 49 8.05 4.48 -0.82
CA ALA A 49 9.28 3.81 -1.26
C ALA A 49 10.50 4.14 -0.36
N LEU A 50 10.40 5.21 0.43
CA LEU A 50 11.44 5.67 1.35
C LEU A 50 11.22 5.19 2.80
N ILE A 51 10.00 4.84 3.21
CA ILE A 51 9.70 4.39 4.58
C ILE A 51 10.58 3.21 4.97
N THR A 52 10.56 2.11 4.20
CA THR A 52 11.32 0.91 4.54
C THR A 52 12.84 1.13 4.61
N PRO A 53 13.52 1.74 3.62
CA PRO A 53 14.97 1.96 3.71
C PRO A 53 15.35 2.90 4.85
N LEU A 54 14.54 3.92 5.16
CA LEU A 54 14.80 4.82 6.29
C LEU A 54 14.66 4.10 7.64
N VAL A 55 13.56 3.35 7.83
CA VAL A 55 13.34 2.54 9.03
C VAL A 55 14.46 1.50 9.20
N TRP A 56 14.85 0.84 8.10
CA TRP A 56 15.96 -0.12 8.11
C TRP A 56 17.27 0.55 8.51
N LEU A 57 17.64 1.68 7.90
CA LEU A 57 18.84 2.44 8.22
C LEU A 57 18.91 2.81 9.71
N ILE A 58 17.80 3.32 10.27
CA ILE A 58 17.70 3.68 11.68
C ILE A 58 17.82 2.44 12.57
N ALA A 59 17.15 1.34 12.22
CA ALA A 59 17.18 0.10 12.98
C ALA A 59 18.58 -0.56 12.98
N THR A 60 19.31 -0.48 11.86
CA THR A 60 20.67 -1.02 11.74
C THR A 60 21.75 -0.15 12.39
N ARG A 61 21.45 1.09 12.77
CA ARG A 61 22.38 1.88 13.62
C ARG A 61 22.55 1.26 15.02
N ARG A 62 21.59 0.45 15.47
CA ARG A 62 21.59 -0.17 16.81
C ARG A 62 22.14 -1.60 16.85
N LYS A 63 22.29 -2.27 15.69
CA LYS A 63 22.85 -3.64 15.57
C LYS A 63 23.56 -3.82 14.21
N PRO A 64 24.69 -4.55 14.12
CA PRO A 64 25.44 -4.72 12.88
C PRO A 64 24.60 -5.25 11.70
N VAL A 65 24.82 -4.70 10.50
CA VAL A 65 24.16 -5.07 9.24
C VAL A 65 24.25 -6.58 8.93
N THR A 66 25.31 -7.23 9.40
CA THR A 66 25.54 -8.68 9.23
C THR A 66 24.49 -9.56 9.90
N GLN A 67 23.62 -9.01 10.75
CA GLN A 67 22.59 -9.77 11.47
C GLN A 67 21.14 -9.53 10.99
N ARG A 68 20.89 -8.65 10.00
CA ARG A 68 19.53 -8.35 9.57
C ARG A 68 19.39 -8.20 8.06
N ASN A 69 18.72 -9.17 7.44
CA ASN A 69 18.33 -9.10 6.04
C ASN A 69 17.33 -7.96 5.81
N TYR A 70 17.47 -7.24 4.70
CA TYR A 70 16.50 -6.22 4.29
C TYR A 70 15.13 -6.87 4.01
N PRO A 71 14.01 -6.30 4.50
CA PRO A 71 12.68 -6.89 4.38
C PRO A 71 12.06 -6.62 2.99
N TYR A 72 12.69 -7.15 1.93
CA TYR A 72 12.34 -6.86 0.53
C TYR A 72 10.85 -7.10 0.19
N LEU A 73 10.25 -8.19 0.70
CA LEU A 73 8.84 -8.50 0.43
C LEU A 73 7.91 -7.46 1.06
N ALA A 74 8.11 -7.12 2.33
CA ALA A 74 7.30 -6.12 3.01
C ALA A 74 7.45 -4.73 2.37
N ASP A 75 8.66 -4.38 1.94
CA ASP A 75 8.89 -3.14 1.19
C ASP A 75 8.09 -3.09 -0.12
N ALA A 76 8.11 -4.17 -0.89
CA ALA A 76 7.34 -4.27 -2.12
C ALA A 76 5.83 -4.14 -1.86
N LEU A 77 5.32 -4.87 -0.86
CA LEU A 77 3.90 -4.85 -0.50
C LEU A 77 3.43 -3.50 0.06
N LEU A 78 4.31 -2.75 0.73
CA LEU A 78 4.03 -1.39 1.20
C LEU A 78 3.86 -0.40 0.03
N VAL A 79 4.65 -0.56 -1.04
CA VAL A 79 4.64 0.35 -2.19
C VAL A 79 3.57 -0.03 -3.22
N LEU A 80 3.22 -1.31 -3.31
CA LEU A 80 2.30 -1.84 -4.32
C LEU A 80 0.93 -1.13 -4.38
N PRO A 81 0.26 -0.78 -3.26
CA PRO A 81 -0.99 -0.01 -3.29
C PRO A 81 -0.94 1.24 -4.17
N PHE A 82 0.13 2.02 -4.04
CA PHE A 82 0.34 3.26 -4.78
C PHE A 82 0.57 3.01 -6.28
N VAL A 83 1.20 1.89 -6.63
CA VAL A 83 1.34 1.48 -8.04
C VAL A 83 -0.01 1.11 -8.63
N LEU A 84 -0.87 0.43 -7.87
CA LEU A 84 -2.20 0.03 -8.32
C LEU A 84 -3.13 1.24 -8.52
N ASP A 85 -3.13 2.21 -7.60
CA ASP A 85 -3.86 3.48 -7.76
C ASP A 85 -3.40 4.22 -9.02
N LEU A 86 -2.09 4.44 -9.17
CA LEU A 86 -1.55 5.18 -10.32
C LEU A 86 -1.84 4.45 -11.63
N THR A 87 -1.70 3.12 -11.66
CA THR A 87 -1.98 2.34 -12.86
C THR A 87 -3.47 2.46 -13.20
N GLY A 88 -4.36 2.28 -12.22
CA GLY A 88 -5.80 2.41 -12.40
C GLY A 88 -6.20 3.78 -12.96
N ASN A 89 -5.56 4.85 -12.48
CA ASN A 89 -5.71 6.18 -13.04
C ASN A 89 -5.17 6.26 -14.48
N LEU A 90 -3.93 5.83 -14.74
CA LEU A 90 -3.33 5.90 -16.09
C LEU A 90 -4.13 5.15 -17.16
N VAL A 91 -4.74 4.02 -16.82
CA VAL A 91 -5.60 3.24 -17.74
C VAL A 91 -7.10 3.57 -17.61
N ASN A 92 -7.43 4.64 -16.88
CA ASN A 92 -8.78 5.19 -16.74
C ASN A 92 -9.82 4.25 -16.12
N PHE A 93 -9.38 3.30 -15.28
CA PHE A 93 -10.27 2.32 -14.62
C PHE A 93 -11.25 2.96 -13.64
N TYR A 94 -10.84 3.99 -12.91
CA TYR A 94 -11.74 4.77 -12.03
C TYR A 94 -12.95 5.38 -12.75
N ASN A 95 -12.87 5.58 -14.06
CA ASN A 95 -13.98 6.12 -14.85
C ASN A 95 -14.67 5.06 -15.74
N THR A 96 -14.11 3.85 -15.85
CA THR A 96 -14.58 2.82 -16.81
C THR A 96 -15.01 1.50 -16.16
N ILE A 97 -14.62 1.25 -14.91
CA ILE A 97 -14.98 0.05 -14.15
C ILE A 97 -15.69 0.52 -12.86
N HIS A 98 -16.98 0.18 -12.75
CA HIS A 98 -17.88 0.75 -11.74
C HIS A 98 -17.44 0.56 -10.28
N ASN A 99 -16.77 -0.55 -9.96
CA ASN A 99 -16.36 -0.94 -8.61
C ASN A 99 -14.83 -1.00 -8.47
N PHE A 100 -14.10 -0.33 -9.36
CA PHE A 100 -12.64 -0.38 -9.31
C PHE A 100 -12.09 0.18 -7.99
N ASP A 101 -12.72 1.23 -7.50
CA ASP A 101 -12.35 1.89 -6.25
C ASP A 101 -12.55 0.96 -5.05
N ASP A 102 -13.77 0.43 -4.88
CA ASP A 102 -14.09 -0.61 -3.89
C ASP A 102 -13.08 -1.78 -3.91
N ILE A 103 -12.73 -2.27 -5.11
CA ILE A 103 -11.75 -3.35 -5.28
C ILE A 103 -10.38 -2.91 -4.74
N LEU A 104 -9.94 -1.69 -5.04
CA LEU A 104 -8.67 -1.18 -4.54
C LEU A 104 -8.71 -0.93 -3.04
N HIS A 105 -9.79 -0.40 -2.48
CA HIS A 105 -9.93 -0.26 -1.03
C HIS A 105 -9.75 -1.59 -0.31
N PHE A 106 -10.31 -2.68 -0.83
CA PHE A 106 -10.04 -4.01 -0.29
C PHE A 106 -8.60 -4.49 -0.55
N ILE A 107 -8.16 -4.55 -1.81
CA ILE A 107 -6.90 -5.20 -2.23
C ILE A 107 -5.67 -4.43 -1.74
N ASN A 108 -5.70 -3.10 -1.76
CA ASN A 108 -4.60 -2.28 -1.27
C ASN A 108 -4.40 -2.51 0.22
N TRP A 109 -5.48 -2.62 1.00
CA TRP A 109 -5.37 -2.91 2.42
C TRP A 109 -4.86 -4.32 2.72
N VAL A 110 -5.17 -5.31 1.87
CA VAL A 110 -4.55 -6.64 1.98
C VAL A 110 -3.03 -6.53 1.91
N PHE A 111 -2.49 -5.81 0.92
CA PHE A 111 -1.04 -5.66 0.76
C PHE A 111 -0.41 -4.79 1.84
N LEU A 112 -1.01 -3.66 2.15
CA LEU A 112 -0.53 -2.72 3.16
C LEU A 112 -0.42 -3.40 4.53
N VAL A 113 -1.47 -4.10 4.96
CA VAL A 113 -1.47 -4.76 6.27
C VAL A 113 -0.61 -6.02 6.27
N ALA A 114 -0.54 -6.76 5.16
CA ALA A 114 0.42 -7.86 5.05
C ALA A 114 1.87 -7.37 5.20
N ALA A 115 2.22 -6.23 4.61
CA ALA A 115 3.54 -5.61 4.77
C ALA A 115 3.84 -5.32 6.25
N LEU A 116 2.89 -4.69 6.96
CA LEU A 116 3.02 -4.42 8.39
C LEU A 116 3.25 -5.69 9.20
N VAL A 117 2.44 -6.73 8.99
CA VAL A 117 2.55 -7.99 9.74
C VAL A 117 3.91 -8.66 9.48
N ILE A 118 4.43 -8.60 8.26
CA ILE A 118 5.78 -9.10 7.95
C ILE A 118 6.86 -8.26 8.66
N PHE A 119 6.70 -6.94 8.76
CA PHE A 119 7.62 -6.09 9.54
C PHE A 119 7.63 -6.44 11.03
N LEU A 120 6.50 -6.89 11.58
CA LEU A 120 6.36 -7.32 12.97
C LEU A 120 6.87 -8.76 13.23
N ALA A 121 7.15 -9.54 12.19
CA ALA A 121 7.61 -10.93 12.32
C ALA A 121 8.78 -11.13 13.31
N PRO A 122 9.82 -10.27 13.34
CA PRO A 122 10.95 -10.44 14.27
C PRO A 122 10.58 -10.29 15.75
N ALA A 123 9.40 -9.77 16.08
CA ALA A 123 8.95 -9.64 17.46
C ALA A 123 8.48 -10.98 18.07
N GLY A 124 8.33 -12.04 17.26
CA GLY A 124 7.98 -13.38 17.76
C GLY A 124 6.58 -13.46 18.38
N LEU A 125 5.66 -12.59 17.95
CA LEU A 125 4.31 -12.52 18.50
C LEU A 125 3.46 -13.71 18.04
N ALA A 126 2.51 -14.12 18.89
CA ALA A 126 1.50 -15.09 18.52
C ALA A 126 0.67 -14.62 17.32
N ARG A 127 0.19 -15.56 16.50
CA ARG A 127 -0.55 -15.27 15.26
C ARG A 127 -1.77 -14.37 15.49
N TRP A 128 -2.51 -14.61 16.56
CA TRP A 128 -3.70 -13.81 16.89
C TRP A 128 -3.33 -12.36 17.25
N ASN A 129 -2.19 -12.15 17.92
CA ASN A 129 -1.66 -10.80 18.18
C ASN A 129 -1.33 -10.09 16.87
N LEU A 130 -0.66 -10.76 15.93
CA LEU A 130 -0.34 -10.20 14.62
C LEU A 130 -1.62 -9.84 13.85
N THR A 131 -2.63 -10.71 13.87
CA THR A 131 -3.92 -10.45 13.23
C THR A 131 -4.63 -9.24 13.86
N LEU A 132 -4.71 -9.16 15.19
CA LEU A 132 -5.37 -8.04 15.87
C LEU A 132 -4.64 -6.71 15.67
N LEU A 133 -3.30 -6.71 15.74
CA LEU A 133 -2.49 -5.52 15.45
C LEU A 133 -2.65 -5.07 14.00
N GLY A 134 -2.64 -6.02 13.05
CA GLY A 134 -2.87 -5.73 11.64
C GLY A 134 -4.27 -5.16 11.39
N ALA A 135 -5.30 -5.74 12.01
CA ALA A 135 -6.68 -5.26 11.91
C ALA A 135 -6.82 -3.83 12.46
N GLY A 136 -6.31 -3.56 13.66
CA GLY A 136 -6.36 -2.24 14.27
C GLY A 136 -5.59 -1.19 13.46
N PHE A 137 -4.41 -1.55 12.94
CA PHE A 137 -3.67 -0.67 12.05
C PHE A 137 -4.43 -0.40 10.74
N GLY A 138 -5.00 -1.44 10.11
CA GLY A 138 -5.76 -1.30 8.88
C GLY A 138 -6.93 -0.33 9.03
N ALA A 139 -7.69 -0.46 10.13
CA ALA A 139 -8.80 0.42 10.47
C ALA A 139 -8.35 1.87 10.69
N LEU A 140 -7.25 2.10 11.42
CA LEU A 140 -6.70 3.45 11.62
C LEU A 140 -6.15 4.04 10.31
N ALA A 141 -5.53 3.20 9.47
CA ALA A 141 -4.97 3.63 8.19
C ALA A 141 -6.06 4.08 7.21
N ILE A 142 -7.22 3.40 7.16
CA ILE A 142 -8.32 3.86 6.30
C ILE A 142 -8.94 5.15 6.81
N VAL A 143 -9.13 5.32 8.12
CA VAL A 143 -9.59 6.61 8.66
C VAL A 143 -8.63 7.75 8.29
N ALA A 144 -7.32 7.49 8.34
CA ALA A 144 -6.33 8.48 7.92
C ALA A 144 -6.33 8.73 6.40
N TRP A 145 -6.61 7.70 5.60
CA TRP A 145 -6.69 7.81 4.14
C TRP A 145 -7.91 8.63 3.71
N GLU A 146 -9.11 8.31 4.20
CA GLU A 146 -10.34 9.09 3.97
C GLU A 146 -10.14 10.56 4.37
N GLY A 147 -9.49 10.80 5.51
CA GLY A 147 -9.16 12.14 5.97
C GLY A 147 -8.20 12.88 5.01
N MET A 148 -7.25 12.16 4.40
CA MET A 148 -6.35 12.72 3.40
C MET A 148 -7.07 13.04 2.09
N GLU A 149 -7.94 12.14 1.62
CA GLU A 149 -8.76 12.38 0.43
C GLU A 149 -9.68 13.56 0.61
N TRP A 150 -10.30 13.71 1.78
CA TRP A 150 -11.10 14.89 2.11
C TRP A 150 -10.30 16.19 2.02
N ILE A 151 -9.05 16.21 2.53
CA ILE A 151 -8.16 17.37 2.41
C ILE A 151 -7.84 17.65 0.93
N VAL A 152 -7.48 16.62 0.17
CA VAL A 152 -7.06 16.75 -1.24
C VAL A 152 -8.21 17.16 -2.15
N GLN A 153 -9.42 16.64 -1.92
CA GLN A 153 -10.64 17.09 -2.59
C GLN A 153 -10.96 18.55 -2.25
N SER A 154 -10.78 18.95 -0.99
CA SER A 154 -10.98 20.35 -0.56
C SER A 154 -10.00 21.33 -1.21
N MET A 155 -8.85 20.84 -1.72
CA MET A 155 -7.90 21.63 -2.52
C MET A 155 -8.25 21.68 -4.02
N GLY A 156 -9.34 21.03 -4.45
CA GLY A 156 -9.84 21.07 -5.83
C GLY A 156 -9.58 19.81 -6.66
N THR A 157 -9.12 18.72 -6.05
CA THR A 157 -8.96 17.43 -6.75
C THR A 157 -10.32 16.81 -7.06
N ALA A 158 -10.50 16.34 -8.29
CA ALA A 158 -11.72 15.69 -8.74
C ALA A 158 -11.64 14.17 -8.65
N GLY A 159 -12.81 13.52 -8.59
CA GLY A 159 -12.92 12.07 -8.79
C GLY A 159 -12.65 11.19 -7.58
N LEU A 160 -12.64 11.76 -6.38
CA LEU A 160 -12.52 11.05 -5.09
C LEU A 160 -13.87 10.65 -4.48
N GLN A 161 -14.99 11.02 -5.12
CA GLN A 161 -16.36 10.57 -4.83
C GLN A 161 -16.86 10.51 -3.37
N LEU A 162 -16.22 11.25 -2.43
CA LEU A 162 -16.49 11.29 -0.98
C LEU A 162 -17.94 11.60 -0.57
N THR A 163 -18.84 10.66 -0.82
CA THR A 163 -20.21 10.63 -0.31
C THR A 163 -20.24 9.83 0.99
N TYR A 164 -21.32 9.97 1.76
CA TYR A 164 -21.45 9.19 2.99
C TYR A 164 -21.40 7.68 2.73
N ASP A 165 -22.10 7.20 1.70
CA ASP A 165 -22.16 5.77 1.38
C ASP A 165 -20.80 5.24 0.90
N ASP A 166 -20.08 6.04 0.11
CA ASP A 166 -18.74 5.76 -0.41
C ASP A 166 -17.73 5.62 0.74
N THR A 167 -17.56 6.66 1.55
CA THR A 167 -16.65 6.64 2.71
C THR A 167 -16.99 5.50 3.69
N VAL A 168 -18.27 5.19 3.93
CA VAL A 168 -18.64 4.05 4.79
C VAL A 168 -18.26 2.71 4.13
N SER A 169 -18.47 2.56 2.81
CA SER A 169 -18.01 1.40 2.03
C SER A 169 -16.51 1.21 2.16
N ASP A 170 -15.74 2.29 1.97
CA ASP A 170 -14.28 2.27 2.00
C ASP A 170 -13.73 1.88 3.35
N LEU A 171 -14.30 2.43 4.43
CA LEU A 171 -13.98 2.03 5.80
C LEU A 171 -14.19 0.52 6.02
N VAL A 172 -15.31 -0.03 5.55
CA VAL A 172 -15.66 -1.44 5.71
C VAL A 172 -14.77 -2.34 4.86
N LEU A 173 -14.59 -2.02 3.58
CA LEU A 173 -13.81 -2.80 2.61
C LEU A 173 -12.34 -2.81 2.98
N SER A 174 -11.78 -1.65 3.31
CA SER A 174 -10.38 -1.50 3.70
C SER A 174 -10.09 -2.19 5.03
N THR A 175 -10.98 -2.07 6.02
CA THR A 175 -10.83 -2.80 7.29
C THR A 175 -10.88 -4.31 7.05
N SER A 176 -11.81 -4.78 6.22
CA SER A 176 -11.95 -6.21 5.89
C SER A 176 -10.75 -6.75 5.11
N GLY A 177 -10.26 -6.01 4.13
CA GLY A 177 -9.04 -6.32 3.38
C GLY A 177 -7.83 -6.34 4.29
N GLY A 178 -7.73 -5.39 5.22
CA GLY A 178 -6.66 -5.34 6.22
C GLY A 178 -6.65 -6.55 7.14
N ILE A 179 -7.82 -6.95 7.66
CA ILE A 179 -7.97 -8.19 8.45
C ILE A 179 -7.51 -9.40 7.62
N PHE A 180 -7.96 -9.50 6.37
CA PHE A 180 -7.60 -10.62 5.50
C PHE A 180 -6.08 -10.67 5.23
N GLY A 181 -5.47 -9.53 4.90
CA GLY A 181 -4.01 -9.40 4.72
C GLY A 181 -3.24 -9.79 5.97
N ALA A 182 -3.70 -9.38 7.15
CA ALA A 182 -3.10 -9.74 8.42
C ALA A 182 -3.13 -11.26 8.65
N ILE A 183 -4.28 -11.91 8.40
CA ILE A 183 -4.44 -13.37 8.54
C ILE A 183 -3.50 -14.11 7.58
N LEU A 184 -3.44 -13.69 6.31
CA LEU A 184 -2.58 -14.32 5.30
C LEU A 184 -1.10 -14.22 5.69
N ALA A 185 -0.64 -13.02 6.05
CA ALA A 185 0.75 -12.80 6.44
C ALA A 185 1.12 -13.57 7.72
N ALA A 186 0.26 -13.55 8.75
CA ALA A 186 0.49 -14.29 9.98
C ALA A 186 0.56 -15.81 9.75
N ARG A 187 -0.28 -16.36 8.86
CA ARG A 187 -0.23 -17.76 8.43
C ARG A 187 1.07 -18.09 7.70
N PHE A 188 1.45 -17.27 6.73
CA PHE A 188 2.66 -17.46 5.93
C PHE A 188 3.92 -17.51 6.81
N LEU A 189 4.04 -16.60 7.79
CA LEU A 189 5.17 -16.56 8.71
C LEU A 189 5.26 -17.81 9.60
N THR A 190 4.11 -18.35 10.02
CA THR A 190 4.07 -19.55 10.88
C THR A 190 4.55 -20.78 10.14
N ASN A 191 4.13 -20.95 8.89
CA ASN A 191 4.50 -22.11 8.09
C ASN A 191 6.02 -22.19 7.82
N GLN A 192 6.73 -21.05 7.85
CA GLN A 192 8.20 -21.04 7.75
C GLN A 192 8.92 -21.42 9.05
N VAL A 193 8.26 -21.38 10.20
CA VAL A 193 8.84 -21.80 11.48
C VAL A 193 8.69 -23.32 11.68
N THR A 194 7.69 -23.93 11.05
CA THR A 194 7.39 -25.37 11.16
C THR A 194 8.01 -26.23 10.05
N ALA A 195 8.71 -25.63 9.09
CA ALA A 195 9.38 -26.30 7.97
C ALA A 195 10.90 -26.27 8.16
#